data_AF-A0A443YGH8-F1
#
_entry.id   AF-A0A443YGH8-F1
#
_cell.length_a   1.000
_cell.length_b   1.000
_cell.length_c   1.000
_cell.angle_alpha   90.00
_cell.angle_beta   90.00
_cell.angle_gamma   90.00
#
_symmetry.space_group_name_H-M   'P 1'
#
loop_
_entity.id
_entity.type
_entity.pdbx_description
1 polymer ?
#
loop_
_entity_poly.entity_id
_entity_poly.type
_entity_poly.pdbx_seq_one_letter_code
_entity_poly.pdbx_strand_id
1 'polypeptide(L)'
;MTDASSKGGRPDKAQRLTTYQTRLRALKERSSLREVMERELLLEILHMNSSAINEFPMIEAQQNSVAELLCGRTGHPCCEYLHQHVANFSVLLAHYEKAVASGDAENSADLQVSLLNIEAVLIKCVQGIVYTMALITDNFEELVLRYFGQEALGQYSGLIEKHPLDQHFWKAFVEEFIASRVAEAHREILEGEKYNITKERTFLVIRFLFDDILSKLNPTDAEISKTRIQKGFIAGRTLPEGRKRAKFIQAMLVKGLSSLSQFQKLTAGELLQAAIVSCIDSVSEELETQYQGRQEKARAAKENPGGAAKDPAAVKQEQAQFKFLMDQVVGLGVGAAIAIGVTSDHFYKALESFVPDQIKGILPLRKDFSIPVLEKILYFLLENHTIQILKECGREEGSKIQVRSGRARRVPESAVDGLPGMSKIRKKQLFGNDVTREETLLFKPKTAQQMAQTMSMLSLEKELQQALSDLWKQAVFRVDIMVLINLELVAKTTTNVTVKLSEILEKYGITRAA
;
A
#
# COMPACT_ATOMS: atom_id res chain seq x y z
N MET A 1 21.04 -16.15 -22.62
CA MET A 1 21.00 -15.98 -24.08
C MET A 1 20.07 -17.05 -24.64
N THR A 2 18.84 -16.65 -24.99
CA THR A 2 17.94 -17.27 -25.98
C THR A 2 16.74 -16.33 -26.11
N ASP A 3 16.65 -15.70 -27.29
CA ASP A 3 15.54 -14.98 -27.92
C ASP A 3 14.80 -13.87 -27.17
N ALA A 4 15.43 -12.69 -27.24
CA ALA A 4 14.73 -11.43 -27.33
C ALA A 4 13.95 -11.33 -28.67
N SER A 5 12.74 -11.89 -28.71
CA SER A 5 11.70 -11.51 -29.66
C SER A 5 10.67 -10.67 -28.89
N SER A 6 10.29 -9.43 -29.21
CA SER A 6 10.31 -8.69 -30.46
C SER A 6 10.33 -7.18 -30.15
N LYS A 7 11.28 -6.42 -30.70
CA LYS A 7 11.10 -4.97 -30.90
C LYS A 7 10.21 -4.75 -32.13
N GLY A 8 8.96 -5.18 -32.05
CA GLY A 8 7.92 -4.81 -33.00
C GLY A 8 7.32 -3.48 -32.56
N GLY A 9 7.40 -2.44 -33.39
CA GLY A 9 6.66 -1.20 -33.13
C GLY A 9 5.16 -1.48 -33.06
N ARG A 10 4.40 -0.58 -32.42
CA ARG A 10 2.94 -0.72 -32.30
C ARG A 10 2.33 -0.97 -33.69
N PRO A 11 1.60 -2.08 -33.90
CA PRO A 11 0.94 -2.37 -35.17
C PRO A 11 0.02 -1.22 -35.59
N ASP A 12 -0.16 -1.04 -36.90
CA ASP A 12 -0.99 0.04 -37.41
C ASP A 12 -2.47 -0.12 -37.01
N LYS A 13 -3.27 0.94 -37.16
CA LYS A 13 -4.67 0.94 -36.73
C LYS A 13 -5.50 -0.16 -37.43
N ALA A 14 -5.25 -0.41 -38.71
CA ALA A 14 -6.00 -1.39 -39.48
C ALA A 14 -5.64 -2.81 -39.02
N GLN A 15 -4.35 -3.10 -38.87
CA GLN A 15 -3.83 -4.36 -38.37
C GLN A 15 -4.39 -4.72 -36.99
N ARG A 16 -4.43 -3.76 -36.05
CA ARG A 16 -5.02 -3.98 -34.73
C ARG A 16 -6.50 -4.37 -34.83
N LEU A 17 -7.30 -3.60 -35.56
CA LEU A 17 -8.73 -3.87 -35.73
C LEU A 17 -8.98 -5.22 -36.40
N THR A 18 -8.22 -5.57 -37.44
CA THR A 18 -8.29 -6.88 -38.10
C THR A 18 -7.95 -8.03 -37.16
N THR A 19 -6.96 -7.83 -36.28
CA THR A 19 -6.58 -8.82 -35.27
C THR A 19 -7.71 -9.04 -34.27
N TYR A 20 -8.30 -7.96 -33.74
CA TYR A 20 -9.42 -8.05 -32.80
C TYR A 20 -10.66 -8.70 -33.43
N GLN A 21 -10.96 -8.38 -34.70
CA GLN A 21 -12.05 -9.03 -35.45
C GLN A 21 -11.80 -10.52 -35.62
N THR A 22 -10.60 -10.92 -36.03
CA THR A 22 -10.21 -12.32 -36.19
C THR A 22 -10.37 -13.08 -34.86
N ARG A 23 -9.90 -12.48 -33.76
CA ARG A 23 -10.07 -13.05 -32.41
C ARG A 23 -11.54 -13.19 -32.04
N LEU A 24 -12.35 -12.15 -32.25
CA LEU A 24 -13.78 -12.16 -31.95
C LEU A 24 -14.53 -13.24 -32.76
N ARG A 25 -14.23 -13.41 -34.05
CA ARG A 25 -14.82 -14.47 -34.88
C ARG A 25 -14.49 -15.86 -34.35
N ALA A 26 -13.22 -16.13 -34.10
CA ALA A 26 -12.77 -17.42 -33.58
C ALA A 26 -13.46 -17.79 -32.26
N LEU A 27 -13.70 -16.80 -31.39
CA LEU A 27 -14.40 -16.99 -30.13
C LEU A 27 -15.90 -17.26 -30.33
N LYS A 28 -16.54 -16.58 -31.28
CA LYS A 28 -17.96 -16.79 -31.65
C LYS A 28 -18.18 -18.16 -32.30
N GLU A 29 -17.29 -18.58 -33.20
CA GLU A 29 -17.35 -19.88 -33.87
C GLU A 29 -17.29 -21.05 -32.88
N ARG A 30 -16.55 -20.87 -31.77
CA ARG A 30 -16.46 -21.85 -30.68
C ARG A 30 -17.61 -21.76 -29.67
N SER A 31 -18.60 -20.89 -29.89
CA SER A 31 -19.68 -20.61 -28.93
C SER A 31 -19.16 -20.27 -27.53
N SER A 32 -18.06 -19.51 -27.47
CA SER A 32 -17.44 -19.13 -26.19
C SER A 32 -18.42 -18.32 -25.34
N LEU A 33 -18.40 -18.54 -24.03
CA LEU A 33 -19.16 -17.71 -23.09
C LEU A 33 -18.72 -16.25 -23.23
N ARG A 34 -19.65 -15.30 -23.08
CA ARG A 34 -19.37 -13.85 -23.14
C ARG A 34 -18.17 -13.44 -22.29
N GLU A 35 -18.03 -14.08 -21.15
CA GLU A 35 -17.01 -13.84 -20.14
C GLU A 35 -15.60 -14.20 -20.64
N VAL A 36 -15.50 -15.34 -21.32
CA VAL A 36 -14.29 -15.79 -21.99
C VAL A 36 -13.99 -14.84 -23.15
N MET A 37 -15.01 -14.42 -23.91
CA MET A 37 -14.82 -13.47 -25.00
C MET A 37 -14.23 -12.13 -24.53
N GLU A 38 -14.80 -11.54 -23.48
CA GLU A 38 -14.33 -10.28 -22.89
C GLU A 38 -12.89 -10.40 -22.38
N ARG A 39 -12.56 -11.48 -21.67
CA ARG A 39 -11.21 -11.77 -21.21
C ARG A 39 -10.21 -11.87 -22.36
N GLU A 40 -10.51 -12.70 -23.35
CA GLU A 40 -9.59 -12.95 -24.47
C GLU A 40 -9.40 -11.70 -25.33
N LEU A 41 -10.43 -10.87 -25.49
CA LEU A 41 -10.29 -9.58 -26.18
C LEU A 41 -9.45 -8.58 -25.37
N LEU A 42 -9.61 -8.50 -24.05
CA LEU A 42 -8.76 -7.67 -23.20
C LEU A 42 -7.28 -8.05 -23.31
N LEU A 43 -6.98 -9.36 -23.29
CA LEU A 43 -5.63 -9.87 -23.45
C LEU A 43 -5.07 -9.57 -24.85
N GLU A 44 -5.88 -9.68 -25.90
CA GLU A 44 -5.48 -9.31 -27.26
C GLU A 44 -5.19 -7.81 -27.38
N ILE A 45 -6.02 -6.95 -26.77
CA ILE A 45 -5.78 -5.49 -26.71
C ILE A 45 -4.47 -5.19 -25.98
N LEU A 46 -4.20 -5.85 -24.86
CA LEU A 46 -2.96 -5.72 -24.11
C LEU A 46 -1.75 -6.12 -24.98
N HIS A 47 -1.82 -7.28 -25.62
CA HIS A 47 -0.74 -7.80 -26.47
C HIS A 47 -0.40 -6.84 -27.61
N MET A 48 -1.42 -6.41 -28.37
CA MET A 48 -1.27 -5.52 -29.53
C MET A 48 -0.83 -4.10 -29.17
N ASN A 49 -0.96 -3.69 -27.91
CA ASN A 49 -0.61 -2.35 -27.44
C ASN A 49 0.51 -2.34 -26.39
N SER A 50 1.18 -3.48 -26.19
CA SER A 50 2.29 -3.64 -25.23
C SER A 50 3.35 -2.53 -25.35
N SER A 51 3.74 -2.18 -26.57
CA SER A 51 4.74 -1.12 -26.84
C SER A 51 4.27 0.31 -26.55
N ALA A 52 2.95 0.52 -26.32
CA ALA A 52 2.35 1.82 -26.02
C ALA A 52 2.07 2.00 -24.52
N ILE A 53 2.37 0.99 -23.71
CA ILE A 53 2.20 1.01 -22.26
C ILE A 53 3.58 1.27 -21.66
N ASN A 54 3.74 2.41 -20.98
CA ASN A 54 4.99 2.72 -20.27
C ASN A 54 5.25 1.66 -19.20
N GLU A 55 6.54 1.39 -18.92
CA GLU A 55 7.00 0.34 -18.01
C GLU A 55 6.68 -1.12 -18.47
N PHE A 56 6.28 -1.31 -19.74
CA PHE A 56 6.03 -2.61 -20.37
C PHE A 56 7.05 -2.86 -21.51
N PRO A 57 7.51 -4.11 -21.78
CA PRO A 57 7.15 -5.35 -21.10
C PRO A 57 7.82 -5.53 -19.74
N MET A 58 7.02 -5.97 -18.78
CA MET A 58 7.47 -6.43 -17.47
C MET A 58 7.94 -7.89 -17.54
N ILE A 59 8.49 -8.44 -16.45
CA ILE A 59 8.77 -9.87 -16.38
C ILE A 59 7.47 -10.69 -16.37
N GLU A 60 7.54 -11.98 -16.71
CA GLU A 60 6.37 -12.84 -16.90
C GLU A 60 5.41 -12.87 -15.70
N ALA A 61 5.93 -13.00 -14.47
CA ALA A 61 5.11 -13.00 -13.25
C ALA A 61 4.32 -11.69 -13.05
N GLN A 62 4.93 -10.55 -13.39
CA GLN A 62 4.27 -9.25 -13.36
C GLN A 62 3.25 -9.12 -14.49
N GLN A 63 3.53 -9.62 -15.70
CA GLN A 63 2.54 -9.66 -16.78
C GLN A 63 1.31 -10.50 -16.40
N ASN A 64 1.53 -11.66 -15.77
CA ASN A 64 0.45 -12.51 -15.26
C ASN A 64 -0.39 -11.78 -14.22
N SER A 65 0.24 -11.03 -13.32
CA SER A 65 -0.45 -10.21 -12.33
C SER A 65 -1.29 -9.10 -12.98
N VAL A 66 -0.78 -8.41 -14.02
CA VAL A 66 -1.55 -7.43 -14.79
C VAL A 66 -2.76 -8.09 -15.44
N ALA A 67 -2.56 -9.25 -16.07
CA ALA A 67 -3.63 -10.01 -16.72
C ALA A 67 -4.71 -10.44 -15.72
N GLU A 68 -4.33 -10.91 -14.54
CA GLU A 68 -5.25 -11.29 -13.46
C GLU A 68 -6.05 -10.09 -12.93
N LEU A 69 -5.40 -8.95 -12.69
CA LEU A 69 -6.06 -7.73 -12.24
C LEU A 69 -7.02 -7.17 -13.29
N LEU A 70 -6.64 -7.21 -14.57
CA LEU A 70 -7.44 -6.73 -15.69
C LEU A 70 -8.65 -7.61 -15.96
N CYS A 71 -8.48 -8.93 -15.86
CA CYS A 71 -9.51 -9.91 -16.19
C CYS A 71 -10.30 -10.40 -14.97
N GLY A 72 -9.96 -9.92 -13.77
CA GLY A 72 -10.61 -10.28 -12.52
C GLY A 72 -12.06 -9.81 -12.46
N ARG A 73 -12.98 -10.74 -12.18
CA ARG A 73 -14.44 -10.50 -12.25
C ARG A 73 -15.11 -10.28 -10.91
N THR A 74 -14.44 -10.67 -9.83
CA THR A 74 -14.98 -10.57 -8.47
C THR A 74 -13.93 -9.93 -7.57
N GLY A 75 -14.36 -8.95 -6.77
CA GLY A 75 -13.51 -8.34 -5.75
C GLY A 75 -13.65 -6.82 -5.68
N HIS A 76 -13.47 -6.12 -6.81
CA HIS A 76 -13.38 -4.66 -6.82
C HIS A 76 -14.52 -3.98 -7.62
N PRO A 77 -15.19 -2.93 -7.09
CA PRO A 77 -16.29 -2.24 -7.77
C PRO A 77 -15.94 -1.74 -9.19
N CYS A 78 -14.70 -1.30 -9.41
CA CYS A 78 -14.29 -0.76 -10.71
C CYS A 78 -14.13 -1.81 -11.82
N CYS A 79 -14.17 -3.12 -11.51
CA CYS A 79 -14.20 -4.16 -12.56
C CYS A 79 -15.44 -4.02 -13.45
N GLU A 80 -16.57 -3.53 -12.90
CA GLU A 80 -17.79 -3.23 -13.67
C GLU A 80 -17.50 -2.26 -14.83
N TYR A 81 -16.70 -1.22 -14.60
CA TYR A 81 -16.31 -0.24 -15.63
C TYR A 81 -15.55 -0.91 -16.79
N LEU A 82 -14.56 -1.74 -16.47
CA LEU A 82 -13.80 -2.49 -17.48
C LEU A 82 -14.73 -3.37 -18.32
N HIS A 83 -15.58 -4.16 -17.68
CA HIS A 83 -16.49 -5.07 -18.39
C HIS A 83 -17.48 -4.31 -19.28
N GLN A 84 -18.00 -3.17 -18.83
CA GLN A 84 -18.87 -2.32 -19.65
C GLN A 84 -18.15 -1.83 -20.92
N HIS A 85 -16.91 -1.35 -20.79
CA HIS A 85 -16.12 -0.87 -21.92
C HIS A 85 -15.74 -1.99 -22.90
N VAL A 86 -15.38 -3.18 -22.41
CA VAL A 86 -15.02 -4.33 -23.26
C VAL A 86 -16.24 -4.91 -23.97
N ALA A 87 -17.39 -4.97 -23.28
CA ALA A 87 -18.63 -5.38 -23.90
C ALA A 87 -19.03 -4.41 -25.03
N ASN A 88 -18.94 -3.10 -24.77
CA ASN A 88 -19.21 -2.08 -25.78
C ASN A 88 -18.23 -2.19 -26.96
N PHE A 89 -16.94 -2.40 -26.69
CA PHE A 89 -15.93 -2.63 -27.72
C PHE A 89 -16.27 -3.84 -28.61
N SER A 90 -16.67 -4.96 -27.99
CA SER A 90 -17.06 -6.19 -28.69
C SER A 90 -18.28 -5.98 -29.61
N VAL A 91 -19.26 -5.19 -29.15
CA VAL A 91 -20.45 -4.82 -29.93
C VAL A 91 -20.06 -3.93 -31.11
N LEU A 92 -19.26 -2.89 -30.86
CA LEU A 92 -18.78 -1.99 -31.92
C LEU A 92 -17.92 -2.71 -32.97
N LEU A 93 -17.10 -3.69 -32.56
CA LEU A 93 -16.32 -4.50 -33.51
C LEU A 93 -17.22 -5.26 -34.48
N ALA A 94 -18.32 -5.83 -33.98
CA ALA A 94 -19.28 -6.55 -34.82
C ALA A 94 -20.04 -5.60 -35.77
N HIS A 95 -20.41 -4.41 -35.30
CA HIS A 95 -21.04 -3.40 -36.15
C HIS A 95 -20.08 -2.86 -37.21
N TYR A 96 -18.84 -2.61 -36.84
CA TYR A 96 -17.80 -2.15 -37.76
C TYR A 96 -17.56 -3.17 -38.88
N GLU A 97 -17.44 -4.45 -38.52
CA GLU A 97 -17.32 -5.53 -39.50
C GLU A 97 -18.50 -5.55 -40.49
N LYS A 98 -19.73 -5.39 -39.99
CA LYS A 98 -20.92 -5.35 -40.85
C LYS A 98 -20.91 -4.13 -41.78
N ALA A 99 -20.54 -2.94 -41.27
CA ALA A 99 -20.49 -1.71 -42.05
C ALA A 99 -19.44 -1.78 -43.17
N VAL A 100 -18.27 -2.37 -42.88
CA VAL A 100 -17.22 -2.64 -43.88
C VAL A 100 -17.72 -3.61 -44.94
N ALA A 101 -18.39 -4.70 -44.54
CA ALA A 101 -18.95 -5.68 -45.47
C ALA A 101 -20.06 -5.11 -46.36
N SER A 102 -20.84 -4.14 -45.89
CA SER A 102 -21.89 -3.48 -46.66
C SER A 102 -21.41 -2.28 -47.50
N GLY A 103 -20.12 -1.92 -47.42
CA GLY A 103 -19.56 -0.77 -48.15
C GLY A 103 -20.00 0.60 -47.62
N ASP A 104 -20.46 0.68 -46.36
CA ASP A 104 -20.90 1.93 -45.72
C ASP A 104 -19.69 2.71 -45.16
N ALA A 105 -19.09 3.53 -46.00
CA ALA A 105 -17.84 4.24 -45.71
C ALA A 105 -17.96 5.27 -44.57
N GLU A 106 -19.10 5.96 -44.45
CA GLU A 106 -19.32 6.98 -43.43
C GLU A 106 -19.48 6.33 -42.04
N ASN A 107 -20.36 5.34 -41.93
CA ASN A 107 -20.60 4.62 -40.69
C ASN A 107 -19.37 3.82 -40.24
N SER A 108 -18.65 3.18 -41.17
CA SER A 108 -17.42 2.47 -40.83
C SER A 108 -16.32 3.40 -40.30
N ALA A 109 -16.20 4.63 -40.81
CA ALA A 109 -15.28 5.63 -40.28
C ALA A 109 -15.66 6.06 -38.85
N ASP A 110 -16.94 6.34 -38.59
CA ASP A 110 -17.43 6.72 -37.25
C ASP A 110 -17.25 5.60 -36.20
N LEU A 111 -17.54 4.36 -36.60
CA LEU A 111 -17.33 3.18 -35.76
C LEU A 111 -15.84 2.94 -35.49
N GLN A 112 -14.98 3.17 -36.48
CA GLN A 112 -13.53 3.08 -36.31
C GLN A 112 -13.02 4.08 -35.27
N VAL A 113 -13.46 5.35 -35.33
CA VAL A 113 -13.09 6.37 -34.33
C VAL A 113 -13.56 5.95 -32.94
N SER A 114 -14.79 5.45 -32.82
CA SER A 114 -15.36 5.00 -31.54
C SER A 114 -14.59 3.80 -30.96
N LEU A 115 -14.19 2.84 -31.80
CA LEU A 115 -13.36 1.70 -31.40
C LEU A 115 -12.00 2.13 -30.90
N LEU A 116 -11.32 3.03 -31.62
CA LEU A 116 -10.01 3.54 -31.22
C LEU A 116 -10.07 4.34 -29.92
N ASN A 117 -11.16 5.06 -29.66
CA ASN A 117 -11.35 5.77 -28.41
C ASN A 117 -11.52 4.79 -27.23
N ILE A 118 -12.33 3.74 -27.38
CA ILE A 118 -12.49 2.73 -26.32
C ILE A 118 -11.20 1.94 -26.13
N GLU A 119 -10.48 1.59 -27.21
CA GLU A 119 -9.15 0.99 -27.14
C GLU A 119 -8.22 1.86 -26.28
N ALA A 120 -8.16 3.17 -26.54
CA ALA A 120 -7.33 4.09 -25.77
C ALA A 120 -7.72 4.16 -24.28
N VAL A 121 -9.01 4.14 -23.95
CA VAL A 121 -9.49 4.12 -22.56
C VAL A 121 -9.11 2.80 -21.88
N LEU A 122 -9.26 1.65 -22.55
CA LEU A 122 -8.86 0.35 -22.01
C LEU A 122 -7.34 0.27 -21.79
N ILE A 123 -6.54 0.83 -22.70
CA ILE A 123 -5.09 0.97 -22.53
C ILE A 123 -4.77 1.82 -21.30
N LYS A 124 -5.51 2.92 -21.06
CA LYS A 124 -5.33 3.74 -19.87
C LYS A 124 -5.65 2.97 -18.59
N CYS A 125 -6.67 2.10 -18.58
CA CYS A 125 -6.91 1.20 -17.46
C CYS A 125 -5.71 0.26 -17.21
N VAL A 126 -5.14 -0.31 -18.26
CA VAL A 126 -3.92 -1.12 -18.13
C VAL A 126 -2.77 -0.30 -17.56
N GLN A 127 -2.52 0.90 -18.10
CA GLN A 127 -1.46 1.80 -17.61
C GLN A 127 -1.63 2.11 -16.12
N GLY A 128 -2.87 2.27 -15.65
CA GLY A 128 -3.17 2.51 -14.23
C GLY A 128 -2.77 1.33 -13.35
N ILE A 129 -3.03 0.10 -13.82
CA ILE A 129 -2.58 -1.13 -13.16
C ILE A 129 -1.05 -1.18 -13.13
N VAL A 130 -0.40 -0.95 -14.28
CA VAL A 130 1.07 -0.98 -14.42
C VAL A 130 1.75 0.02 -13.49
N TYR A 131 1.31 1.28 -13.49
CA TYR A 131 1.89 2.31 -12.61
C TYR A 131 1.71 1.98 -11.13
N THR A 132 0.53 1.47 -10.73
CA THR A 132 0.31 1.05 -9.35
C THR A 132 1.20 -0.13 -8.97
N MET A 133 1.30 -1.14 -9.83
CA MET A 133 2.14 -2.31 -9.55
C MET A 133 3.61 -1.94 -9.44
N ALA A 134 4.12 -1.14 -10.37
CA ALA A 134 5.48 -0.61 -10.32
C ALA A 134 5.71 0.19 -9.03
N LEU A 135 4.76 1.07 -8.65
CA LEU A 135 4.86 1.83 -7.40
C LEU A 135 4.92 0.91 -6.16
N ILE A 136 4.08 -0.13 -6.12
CA ILE A 136 4.05 -1.08 -5.00
C ILE A 136 5.39 -1.83 -4.95
N THR A 137 5.86 -2.40 -6.06
CA THR A 137 7.13 -3.14 -6.10
C THR A 137 8.31 -2.24 -5.76
N ASP A 138 8.38 -1.03 -6.32
CA ASP A 138 9.47 -0.08 -6.05
C ASP A 138 9.48 0.35 -4.57
N ASN A 139 8.31 0.54 -3.96
CA ASN A 139 8.21 0.91 -2.54
C ASN A 139 8.57 -0.25 -1.61
N PHE A 140 8.26 -1.49 -1.98
CA PHE A 140 8.70 -2.66 -1.23
C PHE A 140 10.19 -2.94 -1.42
N GLU A 141 10.73 -2.75 -2.63
CA GLU A 141 12.18 -2.80 -2.89
C GLU A 141 12.92 -1.78 -2.02
N GLU A 142 12.41 -0.55 -1.98
CA GLU A 142 12.96 0.48 -1.12
C GLU A 142 12.83 0.11 0.36
N LEU A 143 11.70 -0.42 0.81
CA LEU A 143 11.56 -0.91 2.18
C LEU A 143 12.61 -2.00 2.50
N VAL A 144 12.84 -2.91 1.56
CA VAL A 144 13.86 -3.96 1.68
C VAL A 144 15.24 -3.34 1.81
N LEU A 145 15.61 -2.43 0.91
CA LEU A 145 16.90 -1.76 0.95
C LEU A 145 17.09 -0.95 2.24
N ARG A 146 16.03 -0.24 2.68
CA ARG A 146 16.03 0.61 3.88
C ARG A 146 16.34 -0.17 5.14
N TYR A 147 15.79 -1.38 5.30
CA TYR A 147 15.79 -2.10 6.59
C TYR A 147 16.55 -3.42 6.58
N PHE A 148 16.86 -3.99 5.43
CA PHE A 148 17.55 -5.27 5.29
C PHE A 148 18.85 -5.17 4.50
N GLY A 149 19.13 -3.99 3.92
CA GLY A 149 20.35 -3.71 3.19
C GLY A 149 20.37 -4.22 1.76
N GLN A 150 21.44 -3.90 1.03
CA GLN A 150 21.58 -4.18 -0.40
C GLN A 150 21.64 -5.68 -0.73
N GLU A 151 22.22 -6.49 0.17
CA GLU A 151 22.34 -7.94 -0.02
C GLU A 151 20.97 -8.63 -0.10
N ALA A 152 19.96 -8.05 0.56
CA ALA A 152 18.61 -8.60 0.61
C ALA A 152 17.78 -8.31 -0.67
N LEU A 153 18.28 -7.43 -1.56
CA LEU A 153 17.61 -7.17 -2.84
C LEU A 153 17.55 -8.42 -3.72
N GLY A 154 18.59 -9.25 -3.73
CA GLY A 154 18.59 -10.49 -4.52
C GLY A 154 17.48 -11.45 -4.11
N GLN A 155 17.18 -11.53 -2.81
CA GLN A 155 16.06 -12.32 -2.29
C GLN A 155 14.71 -11.73 -2.75
N TYR A 156 14.56 -10.40 -2.66
CA TYR A 156 13.35 -9.71 -3.10
C TYR A 156 13.10 -9.85 -4.60
N SER A 157 14.12 -9.62 -5.44
CA SER A 157 14.03 -9.82 -6.90
C SER A 157 13.66 -11.27 -7.23
N GLY A 158 14.25 -12.25 -6.54
CA GLY A 158 13.91 -13.65 -6.71
C GLY A 158 12.45 -13.98 -6.36
N LEU A 159 11.82 -13.27 -5.42
CA LEU A 159 10.38 -13.42 -5.15
C LEU A 159 9.52 -12.86 -6.29
N ILE A 160 9.87 -11.68 -6.81
CA ILE A 160 9.14 -11.04 -7.93
C ILE A 160 9.22 -11.93 -9.18
N GLU A 161 10.36 -12.54 -9.46
CA GLU A 161 10.53 -13.45 -10.60
C GLU A 161 9.69 -14.73 -10.48
N LYS A 162 9.55 -15.27 -9.26
CA LYS A 162 8.89 -16.56 -9.02
C LYS A 162 7.37 -16.49 -8.89
N HIS A 163 6.84 -15.39 -8.37
CA HIS A 163 5.44 -15.30 -7.98
C HIS A 163 4.74 -14.07 -8.58
N PRO A 164 3.53 -14.23 -9.13
CA PRO A 164 2.62 -13.11 -9.33
C PRO A 164 2.36 -12.37 -8.00
N LEU A 165 1.97 -11.09 -8.04
CA LEU A 165 1.68 -10.24 -6.87
C LEU A 165 0.34 -10.62 -6.18
N ASP A 166 0.19 -11.90 -5.87
CA ASP A 166 -0.97 -12.51 -5.24
C ASP A 166 -0.71 -12.80 -3.74
N GLN A 167 -1.64 -13.52 -3.09
CA GLN A 167 -1.49 -13.86 -1.68
C GLN A 167 -0.24 -14.72 -1.41
N HIS A 168 0.21 -15.55 -2.35
CA HIS A 168 1.39 -16.40 -2.17
C HIS A 168 2.67 -15.58 -2.16
N PHE A 169 2.81 -14.60 -3.07
CA PHE A 169 3.93 -13.65 -3.04
C PHE A 169 4.02 -12.93 -1.69
N TRP A 170 2.89 -12.40 -1.20
CA TRP A 170 2.90 -11.68 0.08
C TRP A 170 3.20 -12.59 1.28
N LYS A 171 2.77 -13.85 1.26
CA LYS A 171 3.15 -14.82 2.29
C LYS A 171 4.65 -15.11 2.25
N ALA A 172 5.21 -15.36 1.06
CA ALA A 172 6.63 -15.61 0.89
C ALA A 172 7.47 -14.39 1.32
N PHE A 173 7.02 -13.17 0.99
CA PHE A 173 7.67 -11.94 1.43
C PHE A 173 7.69 -11.82 2.96
N VAL A 174 6.55 -12.05 3.64
CA VAL A 174 6.49 -11.95 5.10
C VAL A 174 7.30 -13.06 5.77
N GLU A 175 7.28 -14.27 5.23
CA GLU A 175 8.12 -15.37 5.72
C GLU A 175 9.61 -15.01 5.65
N GLU A 176 10.06 -14.57 4.46
CA GLU A 176 11.48 -14.30 4.18
C GLU A 176 12.00 -13.08 4.93
N PHE A 177 11.24 -11.99 5.01
CA PHE A 177 11.74 -10.72 5.55
C PHE A 177 11.28 -10.44 6.99
N ILE A 178 10.21 -11.05 7.46
CA ILE A 178 9.67 -10.81 8.81
C ILE A 178 9.85 -12.04 9.70
N ALA A 179 9.23 -13.16 9.34
CA ALA A 179 9.18 -14.34 10.20
C ALA A 179 10.58 -14.90 10.46
N SER A 180 11.41 -15.01 9.42
CA SER A 180 12.80 -15.46 9.52
C SER A 180 13.61 -14.59 10.50
N ARG A 181 13.47 -13.26 10.42
CA ARG A 181 14.21 -12.29 11.24
C ARG A 181 13.75 -12.28 12.68
N VAL A 182 12.45 -12.42 12.90
CA VAL A 182 11.92 -12.55 14.26
C VAL A 182 12.36 -13.87 14.89
N ALA A 183 12.34 -14.98 14.15
CA ALA A 183 12.79 -16.28 14.64
C ALA A 183 14.31 -16.26 14.95
N GLU A 184 15.12 -15.67 14.08
CA GLU A 184 16.55 -15.45 14.28
C GLU A 184 16.82 -14.58 15.52
N ALA A 185 16.14 -13.43 15.64
CA ALA A 185 16.23 -12.56 16.81
C ALA A 185 15.87 -13.30 18.11
N HIS A 186 14.74 -14.02 18.11
CA HIS A 186 14.27 -14.73 19.29
C HIS A 186 15.27 -15.79 19.75
N ARG A 187 15.84 -16.56 18.83
CA ARG A 187 16.89 -17.54 19.14
C ARG A 187 18.12 -16.86 19.77
N GLU A 188 18.62 -15.78 19.18
CA GLU A 188 19.81 -15.09 19.71
C GLU A 188 19.55 -14.41 21.06
N ILE A 189 18.34 -13.91 21.30
CA ILE A 189 17.96 -13.35 22.61
C ILE A 189 18.04 -14.44 23.68
N LEU A 190 17.59 -15.66 23.37
CA LEU A 190 17.66 -16.79 24.30
C LEU A 190 19.10 -17.27 24.53
N GLU A 191 19.87 -17.44 23.46
CA GLU A 191 21.29 -17.87 23.52
C GLU A 191 22.17 -16.85 24.26
N GLY A 192 21.91 -15.55 24.08
CA GLY A 192 22.62 -14.46 24.73
C GLY A 192 22.06 -14.06 26.09
N GLU A 193 21.05 -14.77 26.62
CA GLU A 193 20.34 -14.46 27.87
C GLU A 193 19.85 -12.98 27.94
N LYS A 194 19.48 -12.39 26.80
CA LYS A 194 19.02 -10.99 26.68
C LYS A 194 17.54 -10.81 27.07
N TYR A 195 17.13 -11.47 28.14
CA TYR A 195 15.79 -11.38 28.71
C TYR A 195 15.86 -11.10 30.20
N ASN A 196 14.79 -10.51 30.75
CA ASN A 196 14.74 -10.21 32.18
C ASN A 196 13.52 -10.87 32.83
N ILE A 197 13.75 -11.59 33.93
CA ILE A 197 12.72 -12.24 34.71
C ILE A 197 12.53 -11.49 36.02
N THR A 198 11.30 -11.07 36.30
CA THR A 198 10.95 -10.41 37.57
C THR A 198 9.64 -10.92 38.11
N LYS A 199 9.52 -10.98 39.43
CA LYS A 199 8.24 -11.23 40.10
C LYS A 199 7.49 -9.91 40.32
N GLU A 200 6.29 -9.79 39.75
CA GLU A 200 5.40 -8.64 39.92
C GLU A 200 4.06 -9.07 40.52
N ARG A 201 3.89 -8.84 41.83
CA ARG A 201 2.70 -9.25 42.60
C ARG A 201 2.43 -10.75 42.42
N THR A 202 1.39 -11.10 41.67
CA THR A 202 0.91 -12.46 41.39
C THR A 202 1.42 -13.02 40.06
N PHE A 203 2.25 -12.27 39.33
CA PHE A 203 2.81 -12.69 38.05
C PHE A 203 4.32 -12.89 38.13
N LEU A 204 4.81 -13.92 37.45
CA LEU A 204 6.20 -13.98 37.00
C LEU A 204 6.23 -13.38 35.59
N VAL A 205 7.09 -12.40 35.38
CA VAL A 205 7.16 -11.62 34.14
C VAL A 205 8.49 -11.87 33.45
N ILE A 206 8.45 -12.41 32.23
CA ILE A 206 9.61 -12.50 31.34
C ILE A 206 9.52 -11.31 30.38
N ARG A 207 10.60 -10.54 30.25
CA ARG A 207 10.68 -9.38 29.35
C ARG A 207 11.67 -9.63 28.22
N PHE A 208 11.19 -9.40 27.01
CA PHE A 208 11.98 -9.34 25.78
C PHE A 208 11.96 -7.89 25.29
N LEU A 209 13.12 -7.30 25.00
CA LEU A 209 13.18 -5.96 24.44
C LEU A 209 12.93 -6.02 22.95
N PHE A 210 12.04 -5.18 22.45
CA PHE A 210 11.81 -5.11 21.02
C PHE A 210 13.03 -4.56 20.27
N ASP A 211 13.88 -3.76 20.92
CA ASP A 211 15.14 -3.28 20.34
C ASP A 211 16.07 -4.43 19.92
N ASP A 212 16.09 -5.53 20.67
CA ASP A 212 16.91 -6.70 20.30
C ASP A 212 16.38 -7.36 19.01
N ILE A 213 15.08 -7.26 18.75
CA ILE A 213 14.44 -7.74 17.52
C ILE A 213 14.75 -6.79 16.37
N LEU A 214 14.67 -5.48 16.63
CA LEU A 214 15.03 -4.45 15.66
C LEU A 214 16.52 -4.46 15.31
N SER A 215 17.38 -5.02 16.17
CA SER A 215 18.81 -5.17 15.88
C SER A 215 19.10 -6.09 14.70
N LYS A 216 18.12 -6.89 14.25
CA LYS A 216 18.21 -7.70 13.02
C LYS A 216 17.93 -6.90 11.76
N LEU A 217 17.40 -5.69 11.89
CA LEU A 217 17.32 -4.78 10.77
C LEU A 217 18.70 -4.14 10.57
N ASN A 218 19.10 -4.01 9.31
CA ASN A 218 20.31 -3.31 8.90
C ASN A 218 19.90 -2.01 8.21
N PRO A 219 19.48 -0.99 8.99
CA PRO A 219 19.04 0.26 8.40
C PRO A 219 20.18 0.93 7.63
N THR A 220 19.91 1.36 6.40
CA THR A 220 20.88 2.13 5.61
C THR A 220 20.64 3.63 5.75
N ASP A 221 21.71 4.38 5.97
CA ASP A 221 21.71 5.85 5.94
C ASP A 221 21.93 6.39 4.51
N ALA A 222 22.13 5.51 3.53
CA ALA A 222 22.36 5.91 2.15
C ALA A 222 21.10 6.48 1.51
N GLU A 223 21.27 7.51 0.67
CA GLU A 223 20.17 8.06 -0.12
C GLU A 223 19.71 7.05 -1.18
N ILE A 224 18.43 6.68 -1.13
CA ILE A 224 17.83 5.72 -2.05
C ILE A 224 17.26 6.48 -3.25
N SER A 225 17.84 6.22 -4.42
CA SER A 225 17.37 6.82 -5.67
C SER A 225 15.93 6.38 -5.97
N LYS A 226 15.06 7.37 -6.20
CA LYS A 226 13.65 7.14 -6.52
C LYS A 226 13.43 6.95 -8.01
N THR A 227 12.58 5.99 -8.38
CA THR A 227 12.12 5.81 -9.76
C THR A 227 11.25 6.98 -10.23
N ARG A 228 11.00 7.10 -11.54
CA ARG A 228 10.09 8.11 -12.10
C ARG A 228 8.67 8.00 -11.50
N ILE A 229 8.21 6.76 -11.30
CA ILE A 229 6.90 6.43 -10.73
C ILE A 229 6.82 6.91 -9.27
N GLN A 230 7.82 6.56 -8.45
CA GLN A 230 7.90 7.03 -7.06
C GLN A 230 7.98 8.55 -6.97
N LYS A 231 8.81 9.20 -7.80
CA LYS A 231 8.91 10.67 -7.85
C LYS A 231 7.57 11.33 -8.18
N GLY A 232 6.87 10.83 -9.20
CA GLY A 232 5.55 11.32 -9.58
C GLY A 232 4.50 11.16 -8.46
N PHE A 233 4.47 9.98 -7.83
CA PHE A 233 3.56 9.70 -6.72
C PHE A 233 3.85 10.60 -5.49
N ILE A 234 5.12 10.75 -5.11
CA ILE A 234 5.55 11.63 -4.01
C ILE A 234 5.18 13.08 -4.33
N ALA A 235 5.47 13.56 -5.54
CA ALA A 235 5.12 14.91 -5.99
C ALA A 235 3.62 15.19 -5.86
N GLY A 236 2.76 14.23 -6.26
CA GLY A 236 1.30 14.32 -6.11
C GLY A 236 0.83 14.40 -4.65
N ARG A 237 1.62 13.92 -3.68
CA ARG A 237 1.29 13.94 -2.25
C ARG A 237 1.84 15.15 -1.50
N THR A 238 3.04 15.60 -1.84
CA THR A 238 3.78 16.57 -1.03
C THR A 238 3.75 17.97 -1.63
N LEU A 239 3.82 18.11 -2.95
CA LEU A 239 3.85 19.41 -3.61
C LEU A 239 2.44 20.05 -3.64
N PRO A 240 2.31 21.38 -3.44
CA PRO A 240 1.02 22.07 -3.48
C PRO A 240 0.24 21.84 -4.79
N GLU A 241 0.91 22.04 -5.94
CA GLU A 241 0.28 21.83 -7.26
C GLU A 241 -0.10 20.36 -7.48
N GLY A 242 0.78 19.42 -7.08
CA GLY A 242 0.50 17.99 -7.15
C GLY A 242 -0.74 17.59 -6.34
N ARG A 243 -0.89 18.12 -5.12
CA ARG A 243 -2.06 17.88 -4.27
C ARG A 243 -3.33 18.48 -4.87
N LYS A 244 -3.25 19.69 -5.43
CA LYS A 244 -4.39 20.35 -6.10
C LYS A 244 -4.85 19.53 -7.31
N ARG A 245 -3.92 19.09 -8.15
CA ARG A 245 -4.20 18.22 -9.30
C ARG A 245 -4.81 16.90 -8.85
N ALA A 246 -4.21 16.20 -7.88
CA ALA A 246 -4.76 14.95 -7.36
C ALA A 246 -6.19 15.11 -6.82
N LYS A 247 -6.51 16.23 -6.18
CA LYS A 247 -7.88 16.54 -5.73
C LYS A 247 -8.84 16.81 -6.88
N PHE A 248 -8.40 17.52 -7.90
CA PHE A 248 -9.17 17.71 -9.13
C PHE A 248 -9.47 16.37 -9.82
N ILE A 249 -8.44 15.53 -10.02
CA ILE A 249 -8.59 14.20 -10.61
C ILE A 249 -9.49 13.31 -9.74
N GLN A 250 -9.35 13.35 -8.41
CA GLN A 250 -10.25 12.64 -7.49
C GLN A 250 -11.72 13.02 -7.74
N ALA A 251 -12.02 14.31 -7.90
CA ALA A 251 -13.38 14.76 -8.20
C ALA A 251 -13.88 14.25 -9.57
N MET A 252 -12.98 14.16 -10.55
CA MET A 252 -13.32 13.59 -11.87
C MET A 252 -13.58 12.09 -11.80
N LEU A 253 -12.82 11.33 -11.00
CA LEU A 253 -13.09 9.91 -10.73
C LEU A 253 -14.45 9.72 -10.07
N VAL A 254 -14.79 10.53 -9.05
CA VAL A 254 -16.11 10.48 -8.41
C VAL A 254 -17.23 10.70 -9.43
N LYS A 255 -17.08 11.69 -10.31
CA LYS A 255 -18.06 11.98 -11.36
C LYS A 255 -18.15 10.88 -12.42
N GLY A 256 -17.01 10.33 -12.84
CA GLY A 256 -16.94 9.30 -13.88
C GLY A 256 -17.43 7.92 -13.42
N LEU A 257 -17.35 7.65 -12.11
CA LEU A 257 -17.68 6.34 -11.53
C LEU A 257 -19.00 6.33 -10.76
N SER A 258 -19.69 7.46 -10.63
CA SER A 258 -20.92 7.57 -9.83
C SER A 258 -22.08 6.70 -10.34
N SER A 259 -22.01 6.25 -11.60
CA SER A 259 -23.02 5.36 -12.20
C SER A 259 -22.79 3.88 -11.92
N LEU A 260 -21.65 3.49 -11.31
CA LEU A 260 -21.38 2.10 -11.00
C LEU A 260 -22.31 1.59 -9.89
N SER A 261 -22.80 0.36 -10.06
CA SER A 261 -23.74 -0.25 -9.11
C SER A 261 -23.19 -0.35 -7.68
N GLN A 262 -21.87 -0.54 -7.55
CA GLN A 262 -21.16 -0.70 -6.28
C GLN A 262 -20.30 0.52 -5.90
N PHE A 263 -20.56 1.70 -6.47
CA PHE A 263 -19.77 2.91 -6.21
C PHE A 263 -19.62 3.22 -4.72
N GLN A 264 -20.66 3.00 -3.91
CA GLN A 264 -20.65 3.26 -2.46
C GLN A 264 -19.61 2.44 -1.67
N LYS A 265 -19.10 1.34 -2.25
CA LYS A 265 -18.02 0.54 -1.64
C LYS A 265 -16.63 1.16 -1.83
N LEU A 266 -16.48 2.14 -2.73
CA LEU A 266 -15.22 2.85 -2.95
C LEU A 266 -15.05 3.94 -1.89
N THR A 267 -13.93 3.90 -1.18
CA THR A 267 -13.66 4.91 -0.15
C THR A 267 -13.05 6.17 -0.77
N ALA A 268 -13.27 7.32 -0.13
CA ALA A 268 -12.63 8.57 -0.55
C ALA A 268 -11.09 8.48 -0.51
N GLY A 269 -10.53 7.72 0.44
CA GLY A 269 -9.09 7.49 0.54
C GLY A 269 -8.55 6.71 -0.66
N GLU A 270 -9.22 5.63 -1.05
CA GLU A 270 -8.86 4.83 -2.22
C GLU A 270 -8.93 5.63 -3.53
N LEU A 271 -10.00 6.39 -3.74
CA LEU A 271 -10.12 7.26 -4.90
C LEU A 271 -9.04 8.34 -4.94
N LEU A 272 -8.60 8.84 -3.77
CA LEU A 272 -7.48 9.78 -3.70
C LEU A 272 -6.16 9.11 -4.08
N GLN A 273 -5.88 7.89 -3.61
CA GLN A 273 -4.67 7.16 -3.98
C GLN A 273 -4.65 6.85 -5.48
N ALA A 274 -5.77 6.38 -6.02
CA ALA A 274 -5.93 6.16 -7.46
C ALA A 274 -5.70 7.47 -8.25
N ALA A 275 -6.24 8.59 -7.78
CA ALA A 275 -6.02 9.89 -8.41
C ALA A 275 -4.55 10.34 -8.38
N ILE A 276 -3.82 10.08 -7.28
CA ILE A 276 -2.39 10.39 -7.20
C ILE A 276 -1.60 9.55 -8.22
N VAL A 277 -1.91 8.26 -8.34
CA VAL A 277 -1.30 7.39 -9.38
C VAL A 277 -1.64 7.91 -10.77
N SER A 278 -2.89 8.31 -11.02
CA SER A 278 -3.28 8.89 -12.30
C SER A 278 -2.49 10.14 -12.67
N CYS A 279 -2.07 10.94 -11.69
CA CYS A 279 -1.25 12.13 -11.91
C CYS A 279 0.18 11.85 -12.42
N ILE A 280 0.62 10.59 -12.42
CA ILE A 280 1.92 10.19 -13.00
C ILE A 280 1.89 10.29 -14.54
N ASP A 281 0.71 10.12 -15.13
CA ASP A 281 0.49 10.24 -16.57
C ASP A 281 0.19 11.69 -16.96
N SER A 282 0.74 12.12 -18.10
CA SER A 282 0.57 13.50 -18.60
C SER A 282 -0.88 13.84 -18.93
N VAL A 283 -1.74 12.86 -19.18
CA VAL A 283 -3.17 13.10 -19.47
C VAL A 283 -3.89 13.82 -18.33
N SER A 284 -3.45 13.61 -17.07
CA SER A 284 -4.03 14.29 -15.91
C SER A 284 -3.73 15.80 -15.92
N GLU A 285 -2.52 16.18 -16.34
CA GLU A 285 -2.14 17.57 -16.52
C GLU A 285 -2.88 18.20 -17.71
N GLU A 286 -2.96 17.48 -18.84
CA GLU A 286 -3.68 17.95 -20.01
C GLU A 286 -5.17 18.21 -19.71
N LEU A 287 -5.82 17.31 -18.97
CA LEU A 287 -7.20 17.49 -18.54
C LEU A 287 -7.36 18.71 -17.62
N GLU A 288 -6.44 18.91 -16.68
CA GLU A 288 -6.44 20.08 -15.79
C GLU A 288 -6.31 21.38 -16.59
N THR A 289 -5.34 21.47 -17.50
CA THR A 289 -5.12 22.65 -18.36
C THR A 289 -6.35 22.94 -19.22
N GLN A 290 -6.93 21.93 -19.87
CA GLN A 290 -8.14 22.12 -20.66
C GLN A 290 -9.34 22.55 -19.81
N TYR A 291 -9.47 22.03 -18.59
CA TYR A 291 -10.52 22.41 -17.67
C TYR A 291 -10.39 23.86 -17.21
N GLN A 292 -9.18 24.30 -16.86
CA GLN A 292 -8.90 25.70 -16.49
C GLN A 292 -9.21 26.65 -17.65
N GLY A 293 -8.72 26.34 -18.86
CA GLY A 293 -9.03 27.14 -20.05
C GLY A 293 -10.53 27.22 -20.36
N ARG A 294 -11.31 26.18 -20.07
CA ARG A 294 -12.78 26.21 -20.19
C ARG A 294 -13.42 27.13 -19.16
N GLN A 295 -12.94 27.12 -17.91
CA GLN A 295 -13.45 28.04 -16.89
C GLN A 295 -13.15 29.49 -17.24
N GLU A 296 -11.96 29.79 -17.74
CA GLU A 296 -11.56 31.13 -18.18
C GLU A 296 -12.44 31.61 -19.33
N LYS A 297 -12.62 30.79 -20.38
CA LYS A 297 -13.54 31.10 -21.48
C LYS A 297 -14.98 31.32 -20.98
N ALA A 298 -15.45 30.52 -20.03
CA ALA A 298 -16.79 30.67 -19.46
C ALA A 298 -16.93 31.94 -18.60
N ARG A 299 -15.88 32.39 -17.92
CA ARG A 299 -15.84 33.67 -17.21
C ARG A 299 -15.84 34.85 -18.18
N ALA A 300 -14.96 34.82 -19.18
CA ALA A 300 -14.90 35.85 -20.23
C ALA A 300 -16.23 36.00 -21.00
N ALA A 301 -16.93 34.88 -21.28
CA ALA A 301 -18.24 34.92 -21.92
C ALA A 301 -19.35 35.52 -21.02
N LYS A 302 -19.24 35.40 -19.69
CA LYS A 302 -20.14 36.08 -18.74
C LYS A 302 -19.84 37.57 -18.64
N GLU A 303 -18.58 37.95 -18.74
CA GLU A 303 -18.13 39.35 -18.70
C GLU A 303 -18.42 40.11 -20.00
N ASN A 304 -18.45 39.41 -21.15
CA ASN A 304 -18.83 39.96 -22.45
C ASN A 304 -19.95 39.12 -23.12
N PRO A 305 -21.23 39.33 -22.72
CA PRO A 305 -22.37 38.56 -23.24
C PRO A 305 -22.67 38.76 -24.74
N GLY A 306 -22.10 39.79 -25.37
CA GLY A 306 -22.27 40.13 -26.79
C GLY A 306 -21.21 39.55 -27.74
N GLY A 307 -20.32 38.66 -27.26
CA GLY A 307 -19.30 38.04 -28.08
C GLY A 307 -19.88 37.16 -29.19
N ALA A 308 -19.18 37.06 -30.33
CA ALA A 308 -19.60 36.23 -31.46
C ALA A 308 -19.90 34.78 -31.01
N ALA A 309 -21.09 34.28 -31.36
CA ALA A 309 -21.49 32.92 -31.04
C ALA A 309 -20.50 31.93 -31.67
N LYS A 310 -19.94 31.02 -30.86
CA LYS A 310 -19.07 29.97 -31.37
C LYS A 310 -19.84 29.08 -32.34
N ASP A 311 -19.17 28.66 -33.41
CA ASP A 311 -19.66 27.64 -34.33
C ASP A 311 -20.11 26.37 -33.55
N PRO A 312 -21.39 25.94 -33.69
CA PRO A 312 -21.90 24.73 -33.05
C PRO A 312 -21.06 23.47 -33.31
N ALA A 313 -20.45 23.34 -34.50
CA ALA A 313 -19.60 22.20 -34.83
C ALA A 313 -18.30 22.21 -34.01
N ALA A 314 -17.65 23.36 -33.90
CA ALA A 314 -16.46 23.55 -33.07
C ALA A 314 -16.74 23.30 -31.57
N VAL A 315 -17.91 23.71 -31.07
CA VAL A 315 -18.32 23.44 -29.68
C VAL A 315 -18.49 21.94 -29.44
N LYS A 316 -19.14 21.23 -30.35
CA LYS A 316 -19.32 19.77 -30.27
C LYS A 316 -17.97 19.04 -30.28
N GLN A 317 -17.03 19.48 -31.12
CA GLN A 317 -15.68 18.92 -31.18
C GLN A 317 -14.88 19.19 -29.89
N GLU A 318 -14.90 20.42 -29.36
CA GLU A 318 -14.26 20.77 -28.09
C GLU A 318 -14.83 19.90 -26.96
N GLN A 319 -16.16 19.73 -26.90
CA GLN A 319 -16.83 18.85 -25.92
C GLN A 319 -16.42 17.38 -26.04
N ALA A 320 -16.35 16.84 -27.25
CA ALA A 320 -15.95 15.46 -27.50
C ALA A 320 -14.49 15.21 -27.07
N GLN A 321 -13.57 16.12 -27.41
CA GLN A 321 -12.15 16.02 -27.02
C GLN A 321 -11.97 16.01 -25.50
N PHE A 322 -12.64 16.92 -24.80
CA PHE A 322 -12.57 16.95 -23.34
C PHE A 322 -13.21 15.72 -22.69
N LYS A 323 -14.33 15.24 -23.22
CA LYS A 323 -14.94 13.99 -22.74
C LYS A 323 -13.96 12.83 -22.93
N PHE A 324 -13.28 12.76 -24.06
CA PHE A 324 -12.28 11.72 -24.30
C PHE A 324 -11.12 11.78 -23.31
N LEU A 325 -10.58 12.97 -23.00
CA LEU A 325 -9.57 13.13 -21.95
C LEU A 325 -10.09 12.73 -20.56
N MET A 326 -11.34 13.09 -20.26
CA MET A 326 -12.01 12.67 -19.03
C MET A 326 -12.06 11.15 -18.94
N ASP A 327 -12.51 10.48 -20.01
CA ASP A 327 -12.64 9.03 -20.08
C ASP A 327 -11.25 8.35 -19.93
N GLN A 328 -10.19 8.93 -20.49
CA GLN A 328 -8.82 8.44 -20.29
C GLN A 328 -8.34 8.54 -18.83
N VAL A 329 -8.56 9.69 -18.18
CA VAL A 329 -8.21 9.89 -16.77
C VAL A 329 -9.01 8.96 -15.86
N VAL A 330 -10.30 8.78 -16.16
CA VAL A 330 -11.17 7.85 -15.43
C VAL A 330 -10.69 6.41 -15.62
N GLY A 331 -10.38 6.01 -16.86
CA GLY A 331 -9.80 4.68 -17.14
C GLY A 331 -8.51 4.44 -16.35
N LEU A 332 -7.58 5.41 -16.37
CA LEU A 332 -6.34 5.34 -15.60
C LEU A 332 -6.59 5.16 -14.10
N GLY A 333 -7.51 5.96 -13.53
CA GLY A 333 -7.88 5.85 -12.12
C GLY A 333 -8.59 4.54 -11.78
N VAL A 334 -9.40 3.99 -12.69
CA VAL A 334 -10.04 2.68 -12.54
C VAL A 334 -8.98 1.58 -12.42
N GLY A 335 -8.02 1.57 -13.35
CA GLY A 335 -6.91 0.62 -13.32
C GLY A 335 -6.12 0.70 -12.01
N ALA A 336 -5.77 1.93 -11.61
CA ALA A 336 -5.05 2.16 -10.37
C ALA A 336 -5.84 1.69 -9.15
N ALA A 337 -7.15 1.99 -9.08
CA ALA A 337 -8.01 1.58 -7.97
C ALA A 337 -8.13 0.05 -7.86
N ILE A 338 -8.29 -0.65 -8.98
CA ILE A 338 -8.34 -2.14 -9.01
C ILE A 338 -7.04 -2.71 -8.46
N ALA A 339 -5.89 -2.26 -8.98
CA ALA A 339 -4.59 -2.75 -8.55
C ALA A 339 -4.34 -2.46 -7.05
N ILE A 340 -4.68 -1.26 -6.57
CA ILE A 340 -4.57 -0.91 -5.13
C ILE A 340 -5.48 -1.83 -4.30
N GLY A 341 -6.76 -1.94 -4.67
CA GLY A 341 -7.77 -2.66 -3.89
C GLY A 341 -7.49 -4.15 -3.78
N VAL A 342 -7.26 -4.82 -4.92
CA VAL A 342 -7.04 -6.27 -5.00
C VAL A 342 -5.70 -6.67 -4.38
N THR A 343 -4.61 -5.95 -4.70
CA THR A 343 -3.29 -6.23 -4.11
C THR A 343 -3.34 -6.03 -2.59
N SER A 344 -4.06 -5.02 -2.12
CA SER A 344 -4.28 -4.78 -0.70
C SER A 344 -5.10 -5.90 -0.02
N ASP A 345 -6.10 -6.48 -0.69
CA ASP A 345 -6.78 -7.68 -0.19
C ASP A 345 -5.83 -8.87 -0.06
N HIS A 346 -5.02 -9.14 -1.09
CA HIS A 346 -4.04 -10.24 -1.05
C HIS A 346 -2.99 -10.04 0.05
N PHE A 347 -2.46 -8.82 0.16
CA PHE A 347 -1.47 -8.47 1.17
C PHE A 347 -2.02 -8.68 2.58
N TYR A 348 -3.18 -8.09 2.90
CA TYR A 348 -3.75 -8.21 4.24
C TYR A 348 -4.19 -9.64 4.60
N LYS A 349 -4.69 -10.42 3.62
CA LYS A 349 -4.95 -11.86 3.82
C LYS A 349 -3.68 -12.66 4.09
N ALA A 350 -2.54 -12.27 3.52
CA ALA A 350 -1.26 -12.86 3.87
C ALA A 350 -0.87 -12.48 5.31
N LEU A 351 -0.95 -11.19 5.66
CA LEU A 351 -0.62 -10.72 7.02
C LEU A 351 -1.44 -11.42 8.12
N GLU A 352 -2.73 -11.67 7.87
CA GLU A 352 -3.62 -12.36 8.81
C GLU A 352 -3.11 -13.76 9.20
N SER A 353 -2.39 -14.44 8.30
CA SER A 353 -1.79 -15.75 8.62
C SER A 353 -0.61 -15.68 9.59
N PHE A 354 0.02 -14.52 9.75
CA PHE A 354 1.17 -14.30 10.63
C PHE A 354 0.80 -13.61 11.96
N VAL A 355 -0.23 -12.76 11.95
CA VAL A 355 -0.68 -11.96 13.09
C VAL A 355 -2.22 -11.92 13.25
N PRO A 356 -2.89 -13.08 13.36
CA PRO A 356 -4.36 -13.19 13.27
C PRO A 356 -5.09 -12.35 14.33
N ASP A 357 -4.61 -12.36 15.58
CA ASP A 357 -5.27 -11.69 16.71
C ASP A 357 -5.22 -10.15 16.62
N GLN A 358 -4.24 -9.61 15.90
CA GLN A 358 -3.87 -8.19 15.96
C GLN A 358 -4.10 -7.46 14.65
N ILE A 359 -4.44 -8.16 13.56
CA ILE A 359 -4.60 -7.59 12.21
C ILE A 359 -5.50 -6.35 12.16
N LYS A 360 -6.51 -6.28 13.05
CA LYS A 360 -7.41 -5.13 13.20
C LYS A 360 -6.68 -3.81 13.44
N GLY A 361 -5.50 -3.82 14.08
CA GLY A 361 -4.69 -2.64 14.37
C GLY A 361 -4.14 -1.93 13.14
N ILE A 362 -3.96 -2.65 12.02
CA ILE A 362 -3.43 -2.09 10.76
C ILE A 362 -4.47 -1.96 9.64
N LEU A 363 -5.71 -2.38 9.87
CA LEU A 363 -6.80 -2.21 8.88
C LEU A 363 -7.00 -0.75 8.42
N PRO A 364 -6.86 0.29 9.26
CA PRO A 364 -6.98 1.68 8.79
C PRO A 364 -5.88 2.10 7.80
N LEU A 365 -4.76 1.38 7.75
CA LEU A 365 -3.64 1.64 6.84
C LEU A 365 -3.83 0.97 5.46
N ARG A 366 -4.90 0.19 5.33
CA ARG A 366 -5.16 -0.61 4.14
C ARG A 366 -5.31 0.27 2.91
N LYS A 367 -4.81 -0.20 1.76
CA LYS A 367 -4.86 0.47 0.44
C LYS A 367 -3.93 1.70 0.32
N ASP A 368 -3.03 1.94 1.26
CA ASP A 368 -1.94 2.92 1.12
C ASP A 368 -0.59 2.17 1.16
N PHE A 369 0.08 2.10 0.01
CA PHE A 369 1.39 1.46 -0.16
C PHE A 369 2.55 2.48 -0.17
N SER A 370 2.36 3.66 0.43
CA SER A 370 3.45 4.62 0.59
C SER A 370 4.45 4.15 1.65
N ILE A 371 5.72 4.50 1.46
CA ILE A 371 6.81 4.12 2.37
C ILE A 371 6.47 4.37 3.86
N PRO A 372 5.96 5.54 4.29
CA PRO A 372 5.66 5.77 5.70
C PRO A 372 4.56 4.85 6.27
N VAL A 373 3.69 4.30 5.42
CA VAL A 373 2.68 3.32 5.82
C VAL A 373 3.30 1.93 5.86
N LEU A 374 4.09 1.55 4.86
CA LEU A 374 4.80 0.28 4.84
C LEU A 374 5.75 0.12 6.02
N GLU A 375 6.46 1.19 6.42
CA GLU A 375 7.30 1.22 7.62
C GLU A 375 6.49 0.92 8.88
N LYS A 376 5.31 1.55 9.04
CA LYS A 376 4.43 1.26 10.19
C LYS A 376 3.97 -0.19 10.20
N ILE A 377 3.67 -0.75 9.02
CA ILE A 377 3.27 -2.15 8.89
C ILE A 377 4.45 -3.07 9.21
N LEU A 378 5.67 -2.78 8.75
CA LEU A 378 6.90 -3.52 9.08
C LEU A 378 7.10 -3.62 10.59
N TYR A 379 7.15 -2.49 11.30
CA TYR A 379 7.31 -2.48 12.77
C TYR A 379 6.17 -3.21 13.47
N PHE A 380 4.93 -3.03 12.99
CA PHE A 380 3.78 -3.75 13.53
C PHE A 380 3.92 -5.27 13.37
N LEU A 381 4.35 -5.75 12.21
CA LEU A 381 4.52 -7.17 11.94
C LEU A 381 5.65 -7.76 12.78
N LEU A 382 6.80 -7.10 12.90
CA LEU A 382 7.90 -7.56 13.73
C LEU A 382 7.47 -7.72 15.21
N GLU A 383 6.79 -6.71 15.76
CA GLU A 383 6.30 -6.72 17.15
C GLU A 383 5.26 -7.82 17.36
N ASN A 384 4.24 -7.88 16.50
CA ASN A 384 3.09 -8.77 16.71
C ASN A 384 3.39 -10.22 16.33
N HIS A 385 4.30 -10.46 15.38
CA HIS A 385 4.75 -11.81 15.09
C HIS A 385 5.61 -12.38 16.24
N THR A 386 6.41 -11.54 16.90
CA THR A 386 7.09 -11.93 18.14
C THR A 386 6.07 -12.31 19.23
N ILE A 387 5.04 -11.48 19.43
CA ILE A 387 3.96 -11.79 20.38
C ILE A 387 3.29 -13.12 20.02
N GLN A 388 3.09 -13.39 18.74
CA GLN A 388 2.49 -14.64 18.27
C GLN A 388 3.36 -15.86 18.58
N ILE A 389 4.68 -15.77 18.36
CA ILE A 389 5.63 -16.84 18.74
C ILE A 389 5.56 -17.12 20.24
N LEU A 390 5.60 -16.08 21.08
CA LEU A 390 5.54 -16.23 22.53
C LEU A 390 4.20 -16.82 22.99
N LYS A 391 3.09 -16.42 22.36
CA LYS A 391 1.77 -17.04 22.63
C LYS A 391 1.76 -18.51 22.26
N GLU A 392 2.42 -18.88 21.17
CA GLU A 392 2.49 -20.26 20.70
C GLU A 392 3.27 -21.15 21.68
N CYS A 393 4.42 -20.69 22.18
CA CYS A 393 5.17 -21.36 23.24
C CYS A 393 4.31 -21.65 24.47
N GLY A 394 3.41 -20.73 24.83
CA GLY A 394 2.54 -20.82 25.99
C GLY A 394 1.19 -21.50 25.75
N ARG A 395 0.87 -21.95 24.53
CA ARG A 395 -0.49 -22.35 24.12
C ARG A 395 -1.10 -23.42 25.03
N GLU A 396 -0.31 -24.43 25.40
CA GLU A 396 -0.76 -25.55 26.25
C GLU A 396 -1.13 -25.14 27.69
N GLU A 397 -0.59 -24.03 28.18
CA GLU A 397 -0.88 -23.56 29.54
C GLU A 397 -2.14 -22.69 29.61
N GLY A 398 -2.72 -22.34 28.45
CA GLY A 398 -3.99 -21.62 28.34
C GLY A 398 -3.99 -20.29 29.09
N SER A 399 -5.02 -20.06 29.92
CA SER A 399 -5.25 -18.78 30.60
C SER A 399 -4.23 -18.43 31.68
N LYS A 400 -3.31 -19.34 32.03
CA LYS A 400 -2.20 -19.07 32.95
C LYS A 400 -1.21 -18.06 32.37
N ILE A 401 -1.14 -17.95 31.05
CA ILE A 401 -0.17 -17.14 30.32
C ILE A 401 -0.88 -16.01 29.61
N GLN A 402 -0.30 -14.81 29.70
CA GLN A 402 -0.72 -13.66 28.89
C GLN A 402 0.50 -12.98 28.29
N VAL A 403 0.49 -12.73 26.99
CA VAL A 403 1.55 -11.97 26.33
C VAL A 403 1.05 -10.56 26.06
N ARG A 404 1.81 -9.54 26.48
CA ARG A 404 1.45 -8.12 26.33
C ARG A 404 2.66 -7.27 25.94
N SER A 405 2.45 -6.25 25.14
CA SER A 405 3.44 -5.20 24.87
C SER A 405 3.27 -4.01 25.82
N GLY A 406 4.35 -3.60 26.49
CA GLY A 406 4.46 -2.33 27.22
C GLY A 406 5.18 -1.29 26.37
N ARG A 407 4.77 -0.03 26.47
CA ARG A 407 5.42 1.09 25.76
C ARG A 407 5.83 2.18 26.72
N ALA A 408 7.04 2.67 26.56
CA ALA A 408 7.56 3.86 27.23
C ALA A 408 8.19 4.77 26.20
N ARG A 409 8.03 6.09 26.34
CA ARG A 409 8.67 7.03 25.43
C ARG A 409 10.12 7.26 25.86
N ARG A 410 11.05 7.01 24.95
CA ARG A 410 12.49 7.15 25.10
C ARG A 410 12.97 8.43 24.42
N VAL A 411 13.89 9.12 25.08
CA VAL A 411 14.58 10.29 24.54
C VAL A 411 16.07 10.25 24.90
N PRO A 412 16.95 10.84 24.06
CA PRO A 412 18.35 11.04 24.43
C PRO A 412 18.45 11.94 25.67
N GLU A 413 19.37 11.60 26.57
CA GLU A 413 19.66 12.37 27.77
C GLU A 413 20.12 13.79 27.42
N SER A 414 20.97 13.93 26.38
CA SER A 414 21.44 15.21 25.85
C SER A 414 20.31 16.13 25.39
N ALA A 415 19.26 15.57 24.78
CA ALA A 415 18.09 16.33 24.35
C ALA A 415 17.27 16.85 25.54
N VAL A 416 17.24 16.11 26.66
CA VAL A 416 16.58 16.54 27.90
C VAL A 416 17.41 17.61 28.61
N ASP A 417 18.74 17.44 28.66
CA ASP A 417 19.64 18.39 29.30
C ASP A 417 19.75 19.73 28.55
N GLY A 418 19.50 19.72 27.24
CA GLY A 418 19.40 20.94 26.41
C GLY A 418 18.10 21.73 26.58
N LEU A 419 17.12 21.25 27.36
CA LEU A 419 15.84 21.95 27.52
C LEU A 419 15.97 23.20 28.42
N PRO A 420 15.39 24.34 28.03
CA PRO A 420 15.48 25.58 28.81
C PRO A 420 14.77 25.42 30.16
N GLY A 421 15.49 25.72 31.25
CA GLY A 421 14.93 25.61 32.61
C GLY A 421 14.83 24.18 33.16
N MET A 422 15.46 23.18 32.52
CA MET A 422 15.51 21.83 33.03
C MET A 422 16.53 21.71 34.18
N SER A 423 16.05 21.34 35.37
CA SER A 423 16.90 21.10 36.55
C SER A 423 17.00 19.61 36.87
N LYS A 424 18.03 19.19 37.62
CA LYS A 424 18.21 17.79 38.06
C LYS A 424 16.97 17.22 38.77
N ILE A 425 16.29 18.04 39.57
CA ILE A 425 15.07 17.64 40.29
C ILE A 425 13.91 17.43 39.30
N ARG A 426 13.68 18.39 38.38
CA ARG A 426 12.64 18.30 37.35
C ARG A 426 12.88 17.10 36.44
N LYS A 427 14.12 16.87 36.03
CA LYS A 427 14.57 15.70 35.26
C LYS A 427 14.20 14.39 35.97
N LYS A 428 14.55 14.25 37.26
CA LYS A 428 14.22 13.06 38.05
C LYS A 428 12.71 12.85 38.25
N GLN A 429 11.90 13.91 38.24
CA GLN A 429 10.44 13.79 38.39
C GLN A 429 9.73 13.42 37.09
N LEU A 430 10.22 13.89 35.94
CA LEU A 430 9.63 13.65 34.63
C LEU A 430 10.17 12.40 33.93
N PHE A 431 11.40 12.02 34.26
CA PHE A 431 12.12 10.95 33.57
C PHE A 431 12.64 9.88 34.54
N GLY A 432 12.75 8.65 34.05
CA GLY A 432 13.51 7.55 34.65
C GLY A 432 14.67 7.18 33.75
N ASN A 433 15.70 6.53 34.32
CA ASN A 433 16.83 6.05 33.53
C ASN A 433 16.38 4.86 32.67
N ASP A 434 16.81 4.83 31.41
CA ASP A 434 16.68 3.63 30.60
C ASP A 434 17.84 2.68 30.90
N VAL A 435 17.59 1.65 31.71
CA VAL A 435 18.61 0.64 32.05
C VAL A 435 19.03 -0.24 30.86
N THR A 436 18.34 -0.12 29.72
CA THR A 436 18.59 -0.95 28.54
C THR A 436 19.43 -0.26 27.47
N ARG A 437 19.61 1.06 27.58
CA ARG A 437 20.40 1.85 26.64
C ARG A 437 20.99 3.07 27.35
N GLU A 438 22.32 3.10 27.41
CA GLU A 438 23.06 4.22 27.98
C GLU A 438 22.70 5.56 27.30
N GLU A 439 22.84 6.66 28.04
CA GLU A 439 22.55 8.03 27.57
C GLU A 439 21.11 8.25 27.11
N THR A 440 20.17 7.41 27.53
CA THR A 440 18.74 7.59 27.24
C THR A 440 17.87 7.55 28.49
N LEU A 441 16.77 8.29 28.40
CA LEU A 441 15.80 8.47 29.47
C LEU A 441 14.40 8.09 29.01
N LEU A 442 13.60 7.57 29.93
CA LEU A 442 12.21 7.23 29.71
C LEU A 442 11.30 8.25 30.37
N PHE A 443 10.32 8.77 29.62
CA PHE A 443 9.24 9.55 30.22
C PHE A 443 8.47 8.71 31.23
N LYS A 444 8.30 9.22 32.45
CA LYS A 444 7.41 8.65 33.46
C LYS A 444 5.93 8.80 33.07
N PRO A 445 5.47 9.94 32.52
CA PRO A 445 4.10 10.07 32.04
C PRO A 445 3.84 9.25 30.77
N LYS A 446 2.82 8.38 30.81
CA LYS A 446 2.47 7.49 29.69
C LYS A 446 1.50 8.12 28.68
N THR A 447 0.73 9.13 29.09
CA THR A 447 -0.26 9.80 28.25
C THR A 447 -0.03 11.30 28.22
N ALA A 448 -0.53 11.99 27.18
CA ALA A 448 -0.47 13.45 27.09
C ALA A 448 -1.18 14.12 28.28
N GLN A 449 -2.26 13.52 28.79
CA GLN A 449 -2.96 14.00 29.98
C GLN A 449 -2.10 13.86 31.24
N GLN A 450 -1.45 12.70 31.44
CA GLN A 450 -0.50 12.53 32.55
C GLN A 450 0.65 13.52 32.44
N MET A 451 1.16 13.75 31.23
CA MET A 451 2.23 14.73 30.98
C MET A 451 1.78 16.13 31.39
N ALA A 452 0.59 16.58 30.94
CA ALA A 452 0.03 17.87 31.31
C ALA A 452 -0.18 18.01 32.83
N GLN A 453 -0.68 16.96 33.49
CA GLN A 453 -0.85 16.94 34.94
C GLN A 453 0.48 17.04 35.69
N THR A 454 1.50 16.29 35.27
CA THR A 454 2.84 16.35 35.89
C THR A 454 3.49 17.72 35.66
N MET A 455 3.37 18.30 34.47
CA MET A 455 3.87 19.65 34.18
C MET A 455 3.17 20.73 35.03
N SER A 456 1.85 20.60 35.21
CA SER A 456 1.05 21.50 36.06
C SER A 456 1.44 21.38 37.53
N MET A 457 1.61 20.17 38.05
CA MET A 457 2.04 19.92 39.44
C MET A 457 3.44 20.47 39.73
N LEU A 458 4.34 20.44 38.75
CA LEU A 458 5.70 20.99 38.86
C LEU A 458 5.78 22.50 38.63
N SER A 459 4.65 23.16 38.33
CA SER A 459 4.56 24.59 38.04
C SER A 459 5.58 25.05 37.00
N LEU A 460 5.72 24.30 35.91
CA LEU A 460 6.73 24.58 34.88
C LEU A 460 6.39 25.84 34.08
N GLU A 461 7.42 26.54 33.62
CA GLU A 461 7.29 27.71 32.75
C GLU A 461 6.72 27.33 31.37
N LYS A 462 5.95 28.21 30.72
CA LYS A 462 5.29 27.92 29.43
C LYS A 462 6.25 27.44 28.34
N GLU A 463 7.44 28.04 28.27
CA GLU A 463 8.48 27.68 27.29
C GLU A 463 8.96 26.23 27.48
N LEU A 464 9.22 25.83 28.74
CA LEU A 464 9.60 24.46 29.07
C LEU A 464 8.44 23.48 28.85
N GLN A 465 7.20 23.87 29.14
CA GLN A 465 6.02 23.03 28.84
C GLN A 465 5.88 22.73 27.35
N GLN A 466 6.08 23.75 26.50
CA GLN A 466 6.02 23.59 25.05
C GLN A 466 7.16 22.67 24.56
N ALA A 467 8.39 22.94 24.98
CA ALA A 467 9.56 22.16 24.57
C ALA A 467 9.43 20.69 25.02
N LEU A 468 8.95 20.43 26.24
CA LEU A 468 8.67 19.08 26.74
C LEU A 468 7.53 18.39 25.97
N SER A 469 6.48 19.13 25.61
CA SER A 469 5.37 18.59 24.83
C SER A 469 5.81 18.19 23.43
N ASP A 470 6.69 18.98 22.81
CA ASP A 470 7.21 18.68 21.48
C ASP A 470 8.22 17.53 21.52
N LEU A 471 9.10 17.51 22.52
CA LEU A 471 9.99 16.37 22.77
C LEU A 471 9.20 15.08 23.03
N TRP A 472 8.11 15.13 23.80
CA TRP A 472 7.24 13.97 24.06
C TRP A 472 6.56 13.46 22.78
N LYS A 473 6.15 14.34 21.86
CA LYS A 473 5.55 13.94 20.58
C LYS A 473 6.56 13.25 19.67
N GLN A 474 7.81 13.71 19.67
CA GLN A 474 8.90 13.20 18.84
C GLN A 474 9.60 11.97 19.43
N ALA A 475 9.44 11.73 20.73
CA ALA A 475 10.07 10.62 21.42
C ALA A 475 9.70 9.25 20.82
N VAL A 476 10.72 8.45 20.57
CA VAL A 476 10.60 7.06 20.08
C VAL A 476 10.05 6.18 21.19
N PHE A 477 9.27 5.15 20.86
CA PHE A 477 8.83 4.19 21.86
C PHE A 477 9.87 3.11 22.09
N ARG A 478 10.30 2.94 23.34
CA ARG A 478 10.81 1.67 23.83
C ARG A 478 9.62 0.72 24.01
N VAL A 479 9.71 -0.46 23.41
CA VAL A 479 8.68 -1.50 23.51
C VAL A 479 9.24 -2.71 24.25
N ASP A 480 8.56 -3.09 25.32
CA ASP A 480 8.85 -4.31 26.10
C ASP A 480 7.78 -5.34 25.79
N ILE A 481 8.16 -6.51 25.28
CA ILE A 481 7.24 -7.63 25.06
C ILE A 481 7.33 -8.54 26.28
N MET A 482 6.21 -8.66 27.00
CA MET A 482 6.14 -9.31 28.30
C MET A 482 5.30 -10.58 28.25
N VAL A 483 5.86 -11.68 28.73
CA VAL A 483 5.13 -12.90 29.05
C VAL A 483 4.79 -12.87 30.54
N LEU A 484 3.50 -12.87 30.85
CA LEU A 484 2.95 -12.82 32.20
C LEU A 484 2.44 -14.21 32.58
N ILE A 485 3.11 -14.86 33.53
CA ILE A 485 2.73 -16.17 34.05
C ILE A 485 2.01 -15.95 35.39
N ASN A 486 0.73 -16.28 35.46
CA ASN A 486 -0.09 -16.13 36.67
C ASN A 486 0.25 -17.22 37.69
N LEU A 487 0.93 -16.84 38.77
CA LEU A 487 1.39 -17.75 39.82
C LEU A 487 0.24 -18.41 40.58
N GLU A 488 -0.90 -17.72 40.75
CA GLU A 488 -2.07 -18.27 41.45
C GLU A 488 -2.74 -19.37 40.63
N LEU A 489 -2.88 -19.16 39.31
CA LEU A 489 -3.47 -20.16 38.43
C LEU A 489 -2.55 -21.37 38.27
N VAL A 490 -1.23 -21.16 38.23
CA VAL A 490 -0.26 -22.26 38.25
C VAL A 490 -0.42 -23.06 39.54
N ALA A 491 -0.41 -22.40 40.70
CA ALA A 491 -0.52 -23.05 42.02
C ALA A 491 -1.81 -23.86 42.21
N LYS A 492 -2.91 -23.49 41.55
CA LYS A 492 -4.16 -24.28 41.58
C LYS A 492 -4.10 -25.59 40.77
N THR A 493 -3.15 -25.71 39.85
CA THR A 493 -3.06 -26.84 38.92
C THR A 493 -1.94 -27.83 39.22
N THR A 494 -1.13 -27.58 40.25
CA THR A 494 0.00 -28.44 40.62
C THR A 494 0.24 -28.42 42.13
N THR A 495 0.77 -29.51 42.67
CA THR A 495 1.26 -29.59 44.05
C THR A 495 2.70 -29.08 44.17
N ASN A 496 3.45 -29.03 43.06
CA ASN A 496 4.82 -28.53 43.00
C ASN A 496 4.93 -27.36 42.01
N VAL A 497 4.82 -26.14 42.54
CA VAL A 497 4.84 -24.90 41.75
C VAL A 497 6.19 -24.67 41.11
N THR A 498 7.29 -24.98 41.80
CA THR A 498 8.64 -24.76 41.30
C THR A 498 8.92 -25.59 40.06
N VAL A 499 8.62 -26.90 40.11
CA VAL A 499 8.79 -27.80 38.95
C VAL A 499 7.92 -27.33 37.78
N LYS A 500 6.65 -26.98 38.06
CA LYS A 500 5.76 -26.52 36.99
C LYS A 500 6.21 -25.19 36.38
N LEU A 501 6.76 -24.27 37.18
CA LEU A 501 7.33 -23.03 36.65
C LEU A 501 8.58 -23.30 35.82
N SER A 502 9.45 -24.21 36.22
CA SER A 502 10.60 -24.64 35.42
C SER A 502 10.16 -25.21 34.06
N GLU A 503 9.15 -26.09 34.03
CA GLU A 503 8.58 -26.60 32.77
C GLU A 503 8.05 -25.47 31.88
N ILE A 504 7.35 -24.49 32.47
CA ILE A 504 6.82 -23.34 31.71
C ILE A 504 7.96 -22.50 31.17
N LEU A 505 8.99 -22.21 31.97
CA LEU A 505 10.16 -21.43 31.55
C LEU A 505 10.95 -22.16 30.44
N GLU A 506 11.07 -23.47 30.53
CA GLU A 506 11.74 -24.30 29.51
C GLU A 506 11.01 -24.23 28.15
N LYS A 507 9.68 -24.12 28.13
CA LYS A 507 8.91 -23.87 26.88
C LYS A 507 9.24 -22.53 26.22
N TYR A 508 9.74 -21.56 26.99
CA TYR A 508 10.25 -20.29 26.49
C TYR A 508 11.76 -20.30 26.23
N GLY A 509 12.43 -21.46 26.35
CA GLY A 509 13.87 -21.59 26.17
C GLY A 509 14.71 -21.04 27.32
N ILE A 510 14.11 -20.84 28.50
CA ILE A 510 14.77 -20.29 29.69
C ILE A 510 15.21 -21.44 30.60
N THR A 511 16.51 -21.69 30.67
CA THR A 511 17.10 -22.81 31.42
C THR A 511 17.53 -22.46 32.85
N ARG A 512 17.54 -21.17 33.22
CA ARG A 512 17.79 -20.71 34.61
C ARG A 512 16.71 -19.73 35.07
N ALA A 513 15.88 -20.15 36.02
CA ALA A 513 15.15 -19.20 36.86
C ALA A 513 16.16 -18.61 37.85
N ALA A 514 16.51 -17.33 37.68
CA ALA A 514 17.37 -16.61 38.63
C ALA A 514 16.71 -16.51 40.01
#